data_AF-A0A916BGQ1-F1
#
_entry.id   AF-A0A916BGQ1-F1
#
_cell.length_a   1.000
_cell.length_b   1.000
_cell.length_c   1.000
_cell.angle_alpha   90.00
_cell.angle_beta   90.00
_cell.angle_gamma   90.00
#
_symmetry.space_group_name_H-M   'P 1'
#
loop_
_entity.id
_entity.type
_entity.pdbx_description
1 polymer ?
#
loop_
_entity_poly.entity_id
_entity_poly.type
_entity_poly.pdbx_seq_one_letter_code
_entity_poly.pdbx_strand_id
1 'polypeptide(L)'
;PEPRTTGKNVAQIMEAEAQRILATLPQDALRIALDERGTHLTTRQMSQQMQDWLRGGRDVAFIIGGADGLHESVKSSAQQLLALSAMTLPHGLVRILLAEQLYRAHSLLHNHPYHRE
;
A
#
# COMPACT_ATOMS: atom_id res chain seq x y z
N PRO A 1 -2.63 13.67 -4.59
CA PRO A 1 -1.68 13.94 -5.69
C PRO A 1 -1.43 15.44 -5.81
N GLU A 2 -0.18 15.86 -5.99
CA GLU A 2 0.15 17.26 -6.30
C GLU A 2 -0.48 17.72 -7.62
N PRO A 3 -1.08 18.92 -7.67
CA PRO A 3 -1.49 19.52 -8.92
C PRO A 3 -0.28 19.74 -9.84
N ARG A 4 -0.34 19.22 -11.06
CA ARG A 4 0.72 19.38 -12.09
C ARG A 4 0.84 20.81 -12.66
N THR A 5 0.13 21.78 -12.09
CA THR A 5 0.08 23.18 -12.54
C THR A 5 1.26 24.05 -12.12
N THR A 6 2.25 23.48 -11.43
CA THR A 6 3.28 24.26 -10.70
C THR A 6 4.61 24.45 -11.45
N GLY A 7 4.74 23.97 -12.70
CA GLY A 7 6.00 24.06 -13.46
C GLY A 7 7.16 23.22 -12.88
N LYS A 8 6.89 22.44 -11.81
CA LYS A 8 7.83 21.52 -11.19
C LYS A 8 8.03 20.28 -12.07
N ASN A 9 9.25 19.77 -12.10
CA ASN A 9 9.52 18.49 -12.78
C ASN A 9 9.00 17.31 -11.94
N VAL A 10 8.93 16.12 -12.54
CA VAL A 10 8.40 14.90 -11.90
C VAL A 10 9.15 14.58 -10.60
N ALA A 11 10.48 14.70 -10.59
CA ALA A 11 11.29 14.40 -9.41
C ALA A 11 10.94 15.31 -8.22
N GLN A 12 10.79 16.62 -8.44
CA GLN A 12 10.39 17.58 -7.42
C GLN A 12 8.97 17.32 -6.89
N ILE A 13 8.06 16.89 -7.77
CA ILE A 13 6.69 16.52 -7.37
C ILE A 13 6.73 15.28 -6.46
N MET A 14 7.45 14.23 -6.87
CA MET A 14 7.57 13.00 -6.09
C MET A 14 8.27 13.24 -4.75
N GLU A 15 9.28 14.09 -4.69
CA GLU A 15 9.96 14.48 -3.45
C GLU A 15 9.02 15.22 -2.49
N ALA A 16 8.23 16.19 -2.99
CA ALA A 16 7.24 16.89 -2.19
C ALA A 16 6.13 15.96 -1.67
N GLU A 17 5.69 15.01 -2.50
CA GLU A 17 4.76 13.95 -2.08
C GLU A 17 5.37 13.05 -0.99
N ALA A 18 6.64 12.67 -1.14
CA ALA A 18 7.35 11.85 -0.17
C ALA A 18 7.44 12.53 1.20
N GLN A 19 7.80 13.81 1.24
CA GLN A 19 7.89 14.58 2.48
C GLN A 19 6.55 14.61 3.22
N ARG A 20 5.44 14.84 2.51
CA ARG A 20 4.10 14.83 3.13
C ARG A 20 3.71 13.45 3.62
N ILE A 21 3.97 12.40 2.84
CA ILE A 21 3.68 11.03 3.26
C ILE A 21 4.43 10.72 4.55
N LEU A 22 5.75 10.88 4.55
CA LEU A 22 6.62 10.55 5.69
C LEU A 22 6.26 11.35 6.95
N ALA A 23 5.84 12.60 6.81
CA ALA A 23 5.40 13.45 7.93
C ALA A 23 4.08 13.00 8.58
N THR A 24 3.26 12.20 7.89
CA THR A 24 1.95 11.72 8.40
C THR A 24 1.96 10.29 8.90
N LEU A 25 3.05 9.54 8.66
CA LEU A 25 3.10 8.14 9.06
C LEU A 25 3.22 8.00 10.58
N PRO A 26 2.44 7.12 11.22
CA PRO A 26 2.62 6.81 12.63
C PRO A 26 4.03 6.24 12.86
N GLN A 27 4.65 6.64 13.97
CA GLN A 27 6.05 6.32 14.27
C GLN A 27 6.31 4.81 14.28
N ASP A 28 5.44 4.05 14.95
CA ASP A 28 5.61 2.61 15.20
C ASP A 28 4.81 1.71 14.26
N ALA A 29 4.14 2.27 13.24
CA ALA A 29 3.34 1.50 12.30
C ALA A 29 4.21 0.58 11.43
N LEU A 30 3.66 -0.59 11.07
CA LEU A 30 4.13 -1.38 9.95
C LEU A 30 3.81 -0.68 8.64
N ARG A 31 4.85 -0.21 7.96
CA ARG A 31 4.74 0.50 6.69
C ARG A 31 4.81 -0.49 5.54
N ILE A 32 3.75 -0.53 4.74
CA ILE A 32 3.63 -1.37 3.55
C ILE A 32 3.42 -0.44 2.36
N ALA A 33 4.41 -0.34 1.48
CA ALA A 33 4.30 0.48 0.27
C ALA A 33 3.78 -0.35 -0.90
N LEU A 34 2.80 0.21 -1.63
CA LEU A 34 2.23 -0.40 -2.82
C LEU A 34 3.09 -0.04 -4.03
N ASP A 35 3.64 -1.05 -4.69
CA ASP A 35 4.52 -0.91 -5.85
C ASP A 35 4.33 -2.12 -6.77
N GLU A 36 4.27 -1.90 -8.08
CA GLU A 36 4.12 -2.96 -9.09
C GLU A 36 5.29 -3.96 -9.12
N ARG A 37 6.45 -3.58 -8.55
CA ARG A 37 7.63 -4.44 -8.38
C ARG A 37 7.70 -5.11 -7.01
N GLY A 38 6.68 -4.92 -6.18
CA GLY A 38 6.55 -5.55 -4.88
C GLY A 38 6.25 -7.06 -4.96
N THR A 39 6.12 -7.68 -3.80
CA THR A 39 5.73 -9.10 -3.73
C THR A 39 4.26 -9.25 -4.15
N HIS A 40 3.97 -10.24 -5.00
CA HIS A 40 2.61 -10.63 -5.33
C HIS A 40 2.11 -11.65 -4.30
N LEU A 41 0.97 -11.36 -3.68
CA LEU A 41 0.33 -12.27 -2.74
C LEU A 41 -0.97 -12.79 -3.32
N THR A 42 -1.20 -14.08 -3.13
CA THR A 42 -2.56 -14.64 -3.19
C THR A 42 -3.38 -14.14 -2.01
N THR A 43 -4.71 -14.20 -2.11
CA THR A 43 -5.60 -13.84 -0.99
C THR A 43 -5.31 -14.66 0.28
N ARG A 44 -4.97 -15.96 0.14
CA ARG A 44 -4.59 -16.81 1.29
C ARG A 44 -3.30 -16.32 1.95
N GLN A 45 -2.29 -15.98 1.16
CA GLN A 45 -1.04 -15.41 1.69
C GLN A 45 -1.29 -14.06 2.37
N MET A 46 -2.15 -13.21 1.81
CA MET A 46 -2.52 -11.94 2.44
C MET A 46 -3.27 -12.16 3.76
N SER A 47 -4.16 -13.15 3.83
CA SER A 47 -4.83 -13.55 5.09
C SER A 47 -3.83 -14.04 6.15
N GLN A 48 -2.81 -14.81 5.75
CA GLN A 48 -1.77 -15.25 6.66
C GLN A 48 -0.92 -14.07 7.16
N GLN A 49 -0.56 -13.16 6.25
CA GLN A 49 0.22 -11.97 6.60
C GLN A 49 -0.56 -11.02 7.51
N MET A 50 -1.87 -10.90 7.29
CA MET A 50 -2.77 -10.18 8.18
C MET A 50 -2.78 -10.76 9.60
N GLN A 51 -2.72 -12.09 9.75
CA GLN A 51 -2.59 -12.71 11.06
C GLN A 51 -1.29 -12.30 11.76
N ASP A 52 -0.18 -12.19 11.03
CA ASP A 52 1.10 -11.76 11.58
C ASP A 52 1.09 -10.26 11.94
N TRP A 53 0.42 -9.42 11.15
CA TRP A 53 0.22 -8.02 11.49
C TRP A 53 -0.57 -7.84 12.79
N LEU A 54 -1.68 -8.59 12.94
CA LEU A 54 -2.50 -8.58 14.15
C LEU A 54 -1.71 -9.03 15.38
N ARG A 55 -0.89 -10.09 15.25
CA ARG A 55 0.01 -10.54 16.33
C ARG A 55 1.06 -9.50 16.71
N GLY A 56 1.51 -8.69 15.75
CA GLY A 56 2.47 -7.62 15.98
C GLY A 56 1.95 -6.48 16.86
N GLY A 57 0.63 -6.35 17.03
CA GLY A 57 0.01 -5.41 17.96
C GLY A 57 0.26 -3.93 17.65
N ARG A 58 0.72 -3.61 16.43
CA ARG A 58 1.00 -2.24 15.96
C ARG A 58 0.14 -1.92 14.75
N ASP A 59 -0.12 -0.64 14.54
CA ASP A 59 -0.88 -0.17 13.38
C ASP A 59 -0.20 -0.57 12.06
N VAL A 60 -0.99 -0.78 11.01
CA VAL A 60 -0.50 -1.03 9.66
C VAL A 60 -0.82 0.16 8.77
N ALA A 61 0.21 0.77 8.19
CA ALA A 61 0.09 1.91 7.28
C ALA A 61 0.38 1.46 5.84
N PHE A 62 -0.67 1.39 5.02
CA PHE A 62 -0.54 1.17 3.58
C PHE A 62 -0.29 2.48 2.85
N ILE A 63 0.74 2.51 2.01
CA ILE A 63 1.20 3.72 1.33
C ILE A 63 0.98 3.56 -0.17
N ILE A 64 0.15 4.43 -0.75
CA ILE A 64 -0.19 4.43 -2.17
C ILE A 64 0.32 5.73 -2.80
N GLY A 65 1.15 5.59 -3.84
CA GLY A 65 1.73 6.72 -4.57
C GLY A 65 0.74 7.48 -5.45
N GLY A 66 1.22 8.59 -6.01
CA GLY A 66 0.52 9.36 -7.04
C GLY A 66 0.59 8.69 -8.41
N ALA A 67 0.30 9.45 -9.47
CA ALA A 67 0.39 8.96 -10.85
C ALA A 67 1.81 8.55 -11.26
N ASP A 68 2.83 9.16 -10.66
CA ASP A 68 4.25 8.91 -10.94
C ASP A 68 4.86 7.87 -9.97
N GLY A 69 4.04 7.26 -9.10
CA GLY A 69 4.46 6.25 -8.14
C GLY A 69 4.96 6.83 -6.82
N LEU A 70 5.82 6.08 -6.12
CA LEU A 70 6.43 6.48 -4.84
C LEU A 70 7.88 6.87 -5.05
N HIS A 71 8.31 7.92 -4.36
CA HIS A 71 9.73 8.27 -4.26
C HIS A 71 10.52 7.19 -3.51
N GLU A 72 11.79 7.02 -3.84
CA GLU A 72 12.64 5.97 -3.28
C GLU A 72 12.77 6.05 -1.76
N SER A 73 12.79 7.26 -1.20
CA SER A 73 12.82 7.45 0.26
C SER A 73 11.60 6.84 0.98
N VAL A 74 10.43 6.84 0.34
CA VAL A 74 9.23 6.21 0.90
C VAL A 74 9.34 4.70 0.82
N LYS A 75 9.75 4.16 -0.34
CA LYS A 75 9.94 2.71 -0.54
C LYS A 75 10.96 2.13 0.44
N SER A 76 12.11 2.80 0.58
CA SER A 76 13.18 2.43 1.50
C SER A 76 12.77 2.51 2.98
N SER A 77 11.76 3.33 3.32
CA SER A 77 11.23 3.41 4.69
C SER A 77 10.20 2.32 5.02
N ALA A 78 9.68 1.62 4.00
CA ALA A 78 8.68 0.58 4.17
C ALA A 78 9.36 -0.74 4.55
N GLN A 79 8.71 -1.52 5.42
CA GLN A 79 9.19 -2.86 5.76
C GLN A 79 8.79 -3.89 4.69
N GLN A 80 7.78 -3.57 3.88
CA GLN A 80 7.27 -4.45 2.83
C GLN A 80 6.89 -3.64 1.59
N LEU A 81 7.17 -4.22 0.42
CA LEU A 81 6.65 -3.78 -0.87
C LEU A 81 5.63 -4.81 -1.36
N LEU A 82 4.42 -4.36 -1.67
CA LEU A 82 3.31 -5.21 -2.08
C LEU A 82 2.81 -4.81 -3.47
N ALA A 83 2.67 -5.78 -4.37
CA ALA A 83 2.12 -5.59 -5.70
C ALA A 83 0.71 -6.19 -5.79
N LEU A 84 -0.29 -5.35 -6.10
CA LEU A 84 -1.67 -5.81 -6.34
C LEU A 84 -1.87 -6.43 -7.73
N SER A 85 -1.03 -6.06 -8.69
CA SER A 85 -1.08 -6.54 -10.07
C SER A 85 0.28 -6.32 -10.72
N ALA A 86 0.58 -7.12 -11.75
CA ALA A 86 1.70 -6.86 -12.66
C ALA A 86 1.39 -5.72 -13.65
N MET A 87 0.13 -5.32 -13.76
CA MET A 87 -0.30 -4.18 -14.58
C MET A 87 -0.21 -2.88 -13.80
N THR A 88 0.12 -1.79 -14.48
CA THR A 88 0.03 -0.44 -13.92
C THR A 88 -1.44 -0.07 -13.71
N LEU A 89 -1.83 0.11 -12.46
CA LEU A 89 -3.20 0.45 -12.07
C LEU A 89 -3.28 1.95 -11.70
N PRO A 90 -4.36 2.66 -12.08
CA PRO A 90 -4.59 4.01 -11.59
C PRO A 90 -4.67 4.04 -10.06
N HIS A 91 -3.96 4.98 -9.42
CA HIS A 91 -3.90 5.06 -7.95
C HIS A 91 -5.28 5.14 -7.27
N GLY A 92 -6.29 5.71 -7.93
CA GLY A 92 -7.67 5.69 -7.45
C GLY A 92 -8.27 4.29 -7.36
N LEU A 93 -8.01 3.43 -8.35
CA LEU A 93 -8.45 2.04 -8.37
C LEU A 93 -7.68 1.18 -7.37
N VAL A 94 -6.38 1.45 -7.19
CA VAL A 94 -5.52 0.76 -6.20
C VAL A 94 -6.12 0.85 -4.80
N ARG A 95 -6.69 2.01 -4.41
CA ARG A 95 -7.34 2.19 -3.11
C ARG A 95 -8.53 1.25 -2.92
N ILE A 96 -9.37 1.13 -3.94
CA ILE A 96 -10.58 0.29 -3.91
C ILE A 96 -10.19 -1.18 -3.86
N LEU A 97 -9.26 -1.59 -4.72
CA LEU A 97 -8.78 -2.98 -4.77
C LEU A 97 -8.10 -3.39 -3.47
N LEU A 98 -7.27 -2.52 -2.89
CA LEU A 98 -6.64 -2.80 -1.60
C LEU A 98 -7.68 -2.99 -0.51
N ALA A 99 -8.68 -2.10 -0.40
CA ALA A 99 -9.73 -2.21 0.60
C ALA A 99 -10.53 -3.52 0.44
N GLU A 100 -10.88 -3.88 -0.79
CA GLU A 100 -11.58 -5.14 -1.07
C GLU A 100 -10.73 -6.37 -0.74
N GLN A 101 -9.45 -6.40 -1.11
CA GLN A 101 -8.57 -7.53 -0.81
C GLN A 101 -8.29 -7.67 0.69
N LEU A 102 -8.18 -6.56 1.43
CA LEU A 102 -8.10 -6.57 2.88
C LEU A 102 -9.38 -7.14 3.49
N TYR A 103 -10.54 -6.72 3.03
CA TYR A 103 -11.82 -7.27 3.49
C TYR A 103 -11.95 -8.78 3.17
N ARG A 104 -11.50 -9.20 1.99
CA ARG A 104 -11.48 -10.60 1.58
C ARG A 104 -10.53 -11.45 2.43
N ALA A 105 -9.32 -10.96 2.67
CA ALA A 105 -8.33 -11.61 3.53
C ALA A 105 -8.84 -11.72 4.98
N HIS A 106 -9.45 -10.66 5.51
CA HIS A 106 -10.08 -10.66 6.82
C HIS A 106 -11.24 -11.66 6.90
N SER A 107 -12.08 -11.70 5.86
CA SER A 107 -13.20 -12.66 5.78
C SER A 107 -12.69 -14.10 5.80
N LEU A 108 -11.63 -14.40 5.06
CA LEU A 108 -11.00 -15.72 5.07
C LEU A 108 -10.43 -16.06 6.46
N LEU A 109 -9.73 -15.12 7.10
CA LEU A 109 -9.17 -15.29 8.44
C LEU A 109 -10.22 -15.66 9.51
N HIS A 110 -11.44 -15.15 9.36
CA HIS A 110 -12.55 -15.37 10.30
C HIS A 110 -13.55 -16.43 9.82
N ASN A 111 -13.23 -17.22 8.79
CA ASN A 111 -14.13 -18.21 8.20
C ASN A 111 -15.50 -17.63 7.80
N HIS A 112 -15.53 -16.37 7.35
CA HIS A 112 -16.74 -15.68 6.95
C HIS A 112 -17.20 -16.10 5.53
N PRO A 113 -18.51 -16.29 5.26
CA PRO A 113 -19.02 -16.82 3.99
C PRO A 113 -18.75 -15.98 2.73
N TYR A 114 -18.23 -14.76 2.90
CA TYR A 114 -17.88 -13.87 1.79
C TYR A 114 -16.79 -14.47 0.90
N HIS A 115 -15.85 -15.22 1.49
CA HIS A 115 -14.92 -16.01 0.70
C HIS A 115 -15.59 -17.35 0.35
N ARG A 116 -16.00 -17.48 -0.91
CA ARG A 116 -16.36 -18.76 -1.51
C ARG A 116 -15.15 -19.20 -2.33
N GLU A 117 -14.49 -20.27 -1.90
CA GLU A 117 -13.52 -20.96 -2.76
C GLU A 117 -14.20 -21.56 -3.99
#